data_AF-A0A2P6U398-F1
#
_entry.id   AF-A0A2P6U398-F1
#
_cell.length_a   1.000
_cell.length_b   1.000
_cell.length_c   1.000
_cell.angle_alpha   90.00
_cell.angle_beta   90.00
_cell.angle_gamma   90.00
#
_symmetry.space_group_name_H-M   'P 1'
#
loop_
_entity.id
_entity.type
_entity.pdbx_description
1 polymer ?
#
loop_
_entity_poly.entity_id
_entity_poly.type
_entity_poly.pdbx_seq_one_letter_code
_entity_poly.pdbx_strand_id
1 'polypeptide(L)'
;MAAAQSQEHPARLLISSIRKPISYVPAAKRLLQEHGEVHLSALGIACSSMVTVAEILKARKLAVEKRVGTMLELLQDEARPRQKPKMEVLLVKSPEFDALIAAEKAEAEEAAAAKAAAAEAKKEAEAKKEAEAKKGEEAAAEPTAA
;
A
#
# COMPACT_ATOMS: atom_id res chain seq x y z
N MET A 1 -18.51 34.36 6.47
CA MET A 1 -17.26 34.22 5.70
C MET A 1 -17.25 32.79 5.18
N ALA A 2 -17.27 32.62 3.85
CA ALA A 2 -17.55 31.33 3.22
C ALA A 2 -16.54 30.26 3.67
N ALA A 3 -17.04 29.18 4.28
CA ALA A 3 -16.31 27.93 4.36
C ALA A 3 -15.86 27.61 2.93
N ALA A 4 -14.55 27.59 2.69
CA ALA A 4 -14.02 27.14 1.42
C ALA A 4 -14.52 25.71 1.25
N GLN A 5 -15.56 25.56 0.43
CA GLN A 5 -16.08 24.26 0.04
C GLN A 5 -14.89 23.55 -0.55
N SER A 6 -14.35 22.61 0.22
CA SER A 6 -13.43 21.62 -0.27
C SER A 6 -14.15 21.00 -1.44
N GLN A 7 -13.81 21.38 -2.66
CA GLN A 7 -14.25 20.63 -3.81
C GLN A 7 -13.63 19.25 -3.61
N GLU A 8 -14.44 18.35 -3.05
CA GLU A 8 -14.09 16.96 -2.82
C GLU A 8 -14.06 16.32 -4.19
N HIS A 9 -12.95 16.53 -4.89
CA HIS A 9 -12.69 15.81 -6.10
C HIS A 9 -12.66 14.32 -5.73
N PRO A 10 -13.41 13.45 -6.42
CA PRO A 10 -13.49 12.02 -6.06
C PRO A 10 -12.11 11.35 -6.05
N ALA A 11 -11.14 11.90 -6.79
CA ALA A 11 -9.75 11.46 -6.81
C ALA A 11 -8.82 12.13 -5.78
N ARG A 12 -9.34 12.69 -4.68
CA ARG A 12 -8.52 13.34 -3.64
C ARG A 12 -8.00 12.32 -2.63
N LEU A 13 -6.70 12.38 -2.35
CA LEU A 13 -6.03 11.58 -1.33
C LEU A 13 -5.43 12.49 -0.25
N LEU A 14 -5.95 12.37 0.97
CA LEU A 14 -5.42 13.08 2.14
C LEU A 14 -4.27 12.29 2.75
N ILE A 15 -3.10 12.91 2.80
CA ILE A 15 -1.90 12.31 3.40
C ILE A 15 -1.70 12.90 4.80
N SER A 16 -1.55 11.99 5.77
CA SER A 16 -1.27 12.32 7.16
C SER A 16 0.06 11.70 7.59
N SER A 17 0.61 12.21 8.70
CA SER A 17 1.89 11.75 9.25
C SER A 17 1.76 10.49 10.11
N ILE A 18 0.53 10.05 10.44
CA ILE A 18 0.29 8.90 11.32
C ILE A 18 0.55 7.58 10.59
N ARG A 19 0.24 7.51 9.29
CA ARG A 19 0.48 6.30 8.49
C ARG A 19 1.81 6.39 7.75
N LYS A 20 2.38 5.22 7.49
CA LYS A 20 3.63 5.10 6.71
C LYS A 20 3.40 5.63 5.28
N PRO A 21 4.34 6.41 4.69
CA PRO A 21 4.20 6.95 3.34
C PRO A 21 3.86 5.88 2.29
N ILE A 22 4.51 4.72 2.36
CA ILE A 22 4.31 3.63 1.41
C ILE A 22 2.87 3.07 1.39
N SER A 23 2.11 3.24 2.48
CA SER A 23 0.72 2.73 2.57
C SER A 23 -0.27 3.52 1.71
N TYR A 24 0.08 4.72 1.27
CA TYR A 24 -0.75 5.56 0.41
C TYR A 24 -0.59 5.20 -1.08
N VAL A 25 0.48 4.50 -1.45
CA VAL A 25 0.78 4.16 -2.85
C VAL A 25 -0.30 3.27 -3.48
N PRO A 26 -0.80 2.20 -2.83
CA PRO A 26 -1.88 1.38 -3.41
C PRO A 26 -3.18 2.17 -3.60
N ALA A 27 -3.52 3.07 -2.68
CA ALA A 27 -4.69 3.92 -2.79
C ALA A 27 -4.55 4.90 -3.97
N ALA A 28 -3.37 5.50 -4.14
CA ALA A 28 -3.10 6.38 -5.28
C ALA A 28 -3.16 5.62 -6.62
N LYS A 29 -2.63 4.40 -6.69
CA LYS A 29 -2.76 3.53 -7.87
C LYS A 29 -4.23 3.27 -8.24
N ARG A 30 -5.06 2.97 -7.24
CA ARG A 30 -6.49 2.74 -7.45
C ARG A 30 -7.20 3.99 -7.99
N LEU A 31 -6.94 5.17 -7.41
CA LEU A 31 -7.53 6.42 -7.90
C LEU A 31 -7.08 6.77 -9.32
N LEU A 32 -5.81 6.52 -9.66
CA LEU A 32 -5.30 6.66 -11.03
C LEU A 32 -5.97 5.70 -12.02
N GLN A 33 -6.35 4.50 -11.59
CA GLN A 33 -7.11 3.54 -12.42
C GLN A 33 -8.56 4.01 -12.63
N GLU A 34 -9.22 4.46 -11.56
CA GLU A 34 -10.64 4.82 -11.59
C GLU A 34 -10.91 6.17 -12.27
N HIS A 35 -10.04 7.17 -12.03
CA HIS A 35 -10.26 8.56 -12.44
C HIS A 35 -9.21 9.13 -13.40
N GLY A 36 -8.10 8.42 -13.63
CA GLY A 36 -7.00 8.89 -14.49
C GLY A 36 -6.11 9.98 -13.89
N GLU A 37 -6.48 10.52 -12.72
CA GLU A 37 -5.70 11.50 -11.98
C GLU A 37 -5.82 11.27 -10.48
N VAL A 38 -4.90 11.83 -9.69
CA VAL A 38 -4.95 11.80 -8.23
C VAL A 38 -4.47 13.14 -7.67
N HIS A 39 -5.23 13.66 -6.71
CA HIS A 39 -4.96 14.92 -6.03
C HIS A 39 -4.45 14.63 -4.63
N LEU A 40 -3.14 14.70 -4.45
CA LEU A 40 -2.50 14.53 -3.13
C LEU A 40 -2.60 15.86 -2.37
N SER A 41 -3.07 15.83 -1.13
CA SER A 41 -3.10 17.00 -0.24
C SER A 41 -2.52 16.63 1.11
N ALA A 42 -1.64 17.48 1.64
CA ALA A 42 -1.00 17.30 2.92
C ALA A 42 -0.85 18.63 3.68
N LEU A 43 -0.83 18.54 5.02
CA LEU A 43 -0.65 19.67 5.93
C LEU A 43 0.57 19.48 6.83
N GLY A 44 1.34 20.55 7.04
CA GLY A 44 2.44 20.58 7.99
C GLY A 44 3.49 19.52 7.71
N ILE A 45 3.80 18.71 8.72
CA ILE A 45 4.82 17.65 8.65
C ILE A 45 4.46 16.58 7.62
N ALA A 46 3.16 16.36 7.33
CA ALA A 46 2.74 15.36 6.35
C ALA A 46 3.16 15.70 4.90
N CYS A 47 3.57 16.94 4.63
CA CYS A 47 4.09 17.35 3.34
C CYS A 47 5.30 16.50 2.89
N SER A 48 6.18 16.09 3.81
CA SER A 48 7.31 15.22 3.47
C SER A 48 6.86 13.84 2.98
N SER A 49 5.91 13.22 3.70
CA SER A 49 5.29 11.96 3.30
C SER A 49 4.61 12.05 1.93
N MET A 50 3.98 13.18 1.63
CA MET A 50 3.37 13.39 0.31
C MET A 50 4.40 13.45 -0.81
N VAL A 51 5.51 14.16 -0.62
CA VAL A 51 6.61 14.19 -1.60
C VAL A 51 7.12 12.77 -1.84
N THR A 52 7.34 11.99 -0.79
CA THR A 52 7.76 10.58 -0.91
C THR A 52 6.78 9.75 -1.75
N VAL A 53 5.47 9.90 -1.54
CA VAL A 53 4.45 9.17 -2.33
C VAL A 53 4.48 9.60 -3.79
N ALA A 54 4.55 10.90 -4.06
CA ALA A 54 4.62 11.42 -5.42
C ALA A 54 5.87 10.93 -6.16
N GLU A 55 7.03 10.96 -5.49
CA GLU A 55 8.29 10.47 -6.05
C GLU A 55 8.25 8.95 -6.32
N ILE A 56 7.64 8.13 -5.44
CA ILE A 56 7.48 6.70 -5.70
C ILE A 56 6.66 6.45 -6.98
N LEU A 57 5.57 7.20 -7.18
CA LEU A 57 4.72 7.05 -8.36
C LEU A 57 5.42 7.47 -9.65
N LYS A 58 6.21 8.56 -9.62
CA LYS A 58 7.02 9.01 -10.75
C LYS A 58 8.19 8.06 -11.05
N ALA A 59 8.91 7.60 -10.03
CA ALA A 59 10.04 6.69 -10.17
C ALA A 59 9.63 5.34 -10.80
N ARG A 60 8.41 4.88 -10.51
CA ARG A 60 7.81 3.69 -11.14
C ARG A 60 7.13 3.98 -12.49
N LYS A 61 7.26 5.20 -13.01
CA LYS A 61 6.62 5.67 -14.26
C LYS A 61 5.11 5.49 -14.32
N LEU A 62 4.46 5.45 -13.15
CA LEU A 62 3.01 5.27 -13.05
C LEU A 62 2.27 6.59 -13.25
N ALA A 63 2.87 7.71 -12.87
CA ALA A 63 2.22 9.01 -12.96
C ALA A 63 3.18 10.11 -13.40
N VAL A 64 2.61 11.15 -14.00
CA VAL A 64 3.29 12.39 -14.38
C VAL A 64 2.70 13.55 -13.57
N GLU A 65 3.54 14.46 -13.10
CA GLU A 65 3.08 15.65 -12.40
C GLU A 65 2.48 16.67 -13.36
N LYS A 66 1.28 17.15 -13.04
CA LYS A 66 0.59 18.20 -13.81
C LYS A 66 0.57 19.53 -13.07
N ARG A 67 0.49 19.50 -11.74
CA ARG A 67 0.53 20.72 -10.91
C ARG A 67 1.10 20.44 -9.52
N VAL A 68 1.89 21.38 -9.01
CA VAL A 68 2.33 21.45 -7.62
C VAL A 68 1.97 22.83 -7.08
N GLY A 69 1.36 22.88 -5.89
CA GLY A 69 0.97 24.11 -5.23
C GLY A 69 1.23 24.07 -3.73
N THR A 70 1.67 25.19 -3.18
CA THR A 70 1.85 25.38 -1.73
C THR A 70 1.04 26.59 -1.29
N MET A 71 0.34 26.48 -0.17
CA MET A 71 -0.45 27.56 0.40
C MET A 71 -0.43 27.50 1.92
N LEU A 72 -0.94 28.55 2.58
CA LEU A 72 -1.15 28.57 4.01
C LEU A 72 -2.64 28.38 4.28
N GLU A 73 -2.99 27.30 4.99
CA GLU A 73 -4.36 27.01 5.40
C GLU A 73 -4.57 27.53 6.83
N LEU A 74 -5.58 28.37 7.03
CA LEU A 74 -5.96 28.88 8.36
C LEU A 74 -6.91 27.90 9.03
N LEU A 75 -6.43 27.17 10.03
CA LEU A 75 -7.28 26.28 10.83
C LEU A 75 -7.93 27.10 11.95
N GLN A 76 -9.25 27.26 11.86
CA GLN A 76 -10.08 27.96 12.84
C GLN A 76 -10.65 27.04 13.94
N ASP A 77 -10.52 25.71 13.76
CA ASP A 77 -11.10 24.68 14.63
C ASP A 77 -10.24 24.37 15.88
N GLU A 78 -9.07 25.01 16.01
CA GLU A 78 -8.23 24.92 17.22
C GLU A 78 -8.53 26.09 18.17
N ALA A 79 -8.35 25.88 19.48
CA ALA A 79 -8.58 26.90 20.53
C ALA A 79 -7.83 28.24 20.30
N ARG A 80 -6.83 28.25 19.42
CA ARG A 80 -6.26 29.46 18.82
C ARG A 80 -6.13 29.23 17.32
N PRO A 81 -6.54 30.17 16.46
CA PRO A 81 -6.38 30.03 15.02
C PRO A 81 -4.90 29.93 14.67
N ARG A 82 -4.52 28.94 13.84
CA ARG A 82 -3.15 28.74 13.39
C ARG A 82 -3.10 28.56 11.89
N GLN A 83 -2.10 29.17 11.26
CA GLN A 83 -1.79 28.91 9.86
C GLN A 83 -0.87 27.70 9.76
N LYS A 84 -1.28 26.69 8.99
CA LYS A 84 -0.43 25.52 8.67
C LYS A 84 -0.10 25.54 7.18
N PRO A 85 1.14 25.23 6.79
CA PRO A 85 1.47 25.05 5.39
C PRO A 85 0.69 23.85 4.85
N LYS A 86 0.10 24.04 3.68
CA LYS A 86 -0.62 23.04 2.91
C LYS A 86 0.07 22.90 1.56
N MET A 87 0.20 21.68 1.11
CA MET A 87 0.75 21.38 -0.20
C MET A 87 -0.21 20.47 -0.95
N GLU A 88 -0.40 20.75 -2.23
CA GLU A 88 -1.26 20.01 -3.13
C GLU A 88 -0.48 19.62 -4.39
N VAL A 89 -0.57 18.34 -4.78
CA VAL A 89 0.07 17.81 -5.98
C VAL A 89 -0.97 17.08 -6.80
N LEU A 90 -1.10 17.46 -8.07
CA LEU A 90 -1.96 16.79 -9.03
C LEU A 90 -1.09 15.93 -9.94
N LEU A 91 -1.30 14.63 -9.87
CA LEU A 91 -0.64 13.63 -10.70
C LEU A 91 -1.65 13.04 -11.69
N VAL A 92 -1.23 12.84 -12.92
CA VAL A 92 -2.03 12.20 -13.97
C VAL A 92 -1.42 10.87 -14.37
N LYS A 93 -2.26 9.97 -14.88
CA LYS A 93 -1.87 8.67 -15.38
C LYS A 93 -0.81 8.79 -16.48
N SER A 94 0.27 8.03 -16.35
CA SER A 94 1.30 7.89 -17.37
C SER A 94 0.81 7.02 -18.55
N PRO A 95 1.31 7.21 -19.78
CA PRO A 95 1.02 6.29 -20.90
C PRO A 95 1.48 4.84 -20.62
N GLU A 96 2.52 4.65 -19.81
CA GLU A 96 3.06 3.32 -19.46
C GLU A 96 2.27 2.63 -18.34
N PHE A 97 1.30 3.32 -17.72
CA PHE A 97 0.65 2.87 -16.49
C PHE A 97 -0.08 1.54 -16.64
N ASP A 98 -0.89 1.38 -17.69
CA ASP A 98 -1.73 0.18 -17.86
C ASP A 98 -0.88 -1.07 -18.08
N ALA A 99 0.19 -0.94 -18.87
CA ALA A 99 1.15 -2.02 -19.10
C ALA A 99 1.85 -2.43 -17.80
N LEU A 100 2.31 -1.47 -17.00
CA LEU A 100 3.01 -1.72 -15.75
C LEU A 100 2.11 -2.32 -14.66
N ILE A 101 0.86 -1.88 -14.56
CA ILE A 101 -0.12 -2.46 -13.63
C ILE A 101 -0.48 -3.90 -14.03
N ALA A 102 -0.65 -4.16 -15.34
CA ALA A 102 -0.93 -5.51 -15.82
C ALA A 102 0.25 -6.46 -15.53
N ALA A 103 1.48 -5.99 -15.74
CA ALA A 103 2.70 -6.74 -15.41
C ALA A 103 2.82 -7.00 -13.90
N GLU A 104 2.66 -5.98 -13.05
CA GLU A 104 2.68 -6.17 -11.59
C GLU A 104 1.60 -7.14 -11.11
N LYS A 105 0.41 -7.13 -11.74
CA LYS A 105 -0.67 -8.05 -11.40
C LYS A 105 -0.34 -9.49 -11.80
N ALA A 106 0.21 -9.70 -12.99
CA ALA A 106 0.65 -11.01 -13.45
C ALA A 106 1.77 -11.57 -12.54
N GLU A 107 2.77 -10.76 -12.19
CA GLU A 107 3.83 -11.14 -11.25
C GLU A 107 3.28 -11.44 -9.85
N ALA A 108 2.27 -10.69 -9.38
CA ALA A 108 1.64 -10.93 -8.09
C ALA A 108 0.83 -12.25 -8.08
N GLU A 109 0.14 -12.57 -9.17
CA GLU A 109 -0.59 -13.83 -9.34
C GLU A 109 0.37 -15.03 -9.40
N GLU A 110 1.49 -14.91 -10.12
CA GLU A 110 2.54 -15.93 -10.20
C GLU A 110 3.22 -16.15 -8.83
N ALA A 111 3.55 -15.06 -8.12
CA ALA A 111 4.10 -15.13 -6.77
C ALA A 111 3.11 -15.70 -5.75
N ALA A 112 1.81 -15.44 -5.90
CA ALA A 112 0.77 -16.02 -5.06
C ALA A 112 0.61 -17.52 -5.31
N ALA A 113 0.65 -17.95 -6.57
CA ALA A 113 0.61 -19.37 -6.93
C ALA A 113 1.84 -20.12 -6.41
N ALA A 114 3.04 -19.54 -6.54
CA ALA A 114 4.27 -20.11 -6.01
C ALA A 114 4.25 -20.22 -4.47
N LYS A 115 3.69 -19.24 -3.77
CA LYS A 115 3.50 -19.28 -2.30
C LYS A 115 2.47 -20.31 -1.87
N ALA A 116 1.39 -20.48 -2.63
CA ALA A 116 0.37 -21.51 -2.35
C ALA A 116 0.97 -22.92 -2.51
N ALA A 117 1.71 -23.17 -3.59
CA ALA A 117 2.41 -24.43 -3.81
C ALA A 117 3.47 -24.72 -2.73
N ALA A 118 4.23 -23.71 -2.30
CA ALA A 118 5.20 -23.85 -1.21
C ALA A 118 4.54 -24.08 0.16
N ALA A 119 3.33 -23.54 0.39
CA ALA A 119 2.56 -23.78 1.61
C ALA A 119 1.95 -25.18 1.64
N GLU A 120 1.47 -25.69 0.50
CA GLU A 120 0.99 -27.08 0.39
C GLU A 120 2.13 -28.09 0.55
N ALA A 121 3.28 -27.85 -0.08
CA ALA A 121 4.46 -28.70 0.09
C ALA A 121 4.98 -28.73 1.54
N LYS A 122 4.88 -27.60 2.27
CA LYS A 122 5.20 -27.57 3.71
C LYS A 122 4.21 -28.36 4.55
N LYS A 123 2.90 -28.26 4.26
CA LYS A 123 1.86 -29.03 4.97
C LYS A 123 2.00 -30.54 4.73
N GLU A 124 2.31 -30.97 3.51
CA GLU A 124 2.57 -32.39 3.21
C GLU A 124 3.87 -32.90 3.87
N ALA A 125 4.90 -32.06 3.98
CA ALA A 125 6.14 -32.42 4.66
C ALA A 125 5.97 -32.51 6.19
N GLU A 126 5.13 -31.66 6.79
CA GLU A 126 4.77 -31.73 8.22
C GLU A 126 3.91 -32.96 8.53
N ALA A 127 2.91 -33.26 7.68
CA ALA A 127 2.04 -34.42 7.85
C ALA A 127 2.79 -35.76 7.70
N LYS A 128 3.79 -35.84 6.82
CA LYS A 128 4.65 -37.04 6.69
C LYS A 128 5.57 -37.23 7.90
N LYS A 129 6.06 -36.14 8.51
CA LYS A 129 6.86 -36.23 9.74
C LYS A 129 6.05 -36.69 10.96
N GLU A 130 4.79 -36.26 11.08
CA GLU A 130 3.91 -36.74 12.16
C GLU A 130 3.46 -38.20 11.97
N ALA A 131 3.31 -38.67 10.73
CA ALA A 131 2.96 -40.06 10.44
C ALA A 131 4.12 -41.04 10.71
N GLU A 132 5.36 -40.61 10.49
CA GLU A 132 6.56 -41.42 10.76
C GLU A 132 6.86 -41.50 12.27
N ALA A 133 6.56 -40.45 13.03
CA ALA A 133 6.67 -40.45 14.49
C ALA A 133 5.69 -41.43 15.18
N LYS A 134 4.49 -41.63 14.63
CA LYS A 134 3.50 -42.58 15.17
C LYS A 134 3.76 -44.04 14.80
N LYS A 135 4.59 -44.33 13.80
CA LYS A 135 4.94 -45.70 13.41
C LYS A 135 6.11 -46.29 14.23
N GLY A 136 6.79 -45.48 15.03
CA GLY A 136 7.90 -45.90 15.89
C GLY A 136 7.49 -46.46 17.26
N GLU A 137 6.22 -46.30 17.69
CA GLU A 137 5.78 -46.65 19.05
C GLU A 137 5.10 -48.04 19.16
N GLU A 138 5.01 -48.81 18.07
CA GLU A 138 4.44 -50.18 18.09
C GLU A 138 5.47 -51.24 17.62
N ALA A 139 6.70 -51.16 18.11
CA ALA A 139 7.70 -52.23 17.93
C ALA A 139 8.45 -52.61 19.21
N ALA A 140 8.08 -52.07 20.38
CA ALA A 140 8.75 -52.37 21.65
C ALA A 140 7.77 -52.63 22.79
N ALA A 141 6.78 -53.53 22.57
CA ALA A 141 6.15 -54.25 23.67
C ALA A 141 6.95 -55.54 23.92
N GLU A 142 7.75 -55.47 24.99
CA GLU A 142 8.51 -56.48 25.75
C GLU A 142 8.01 -57.96 25.69
N PRO A 143 8.87 -59.00 25.96
CA PRO A 143 9.57 -59.08 27.24
C PRO A 143 10.98 -59.67 27.29
N THR A 144 11.71 -59.08 28.23
CA THR A 144 12.74 -59.63 29.11
C THR A 144 12.49 -61.07 29.58
N ALA A 145 13.50 -61.96 29.49
CA ALA A 145 13.87 -63.07 30.40
C ALA A 145 14.75 -64.08 29.63
N ALA A 146 16.04 -64.19 29.99
CA ALA A 146 16.62 -65.18 30.92
C ALA A 146 16.86 -66.55 30.27
#